data_AF-A0A8T3P2R8-F1
#
_entry.id   AF-A0A8T3P2R8-F1
#
_cell.length_a   1.000
_cell.length_b   1.000
_cell.length_c   1.000
_cell.angle_alpha   90.00
_cell.angle_beta   90.00
_cell.angle_gamma   90.00
#
_symmetry.space_group_name_H-M   'P 1'
#
loop_
_entity.id
_entity.type
_entity.pdbx_description
1 polymer ?
#
loop_
_entity_poly.entity_id
_entity_poly.type
_entity_poly.pdbx_seq_one_letter_code
_entity_poly.pdbx_strand_id
1 'polypeptide(L)'
;MLMEDAEMRKTEPAAQDGATPQALFDYFASEIFARASADLRELWVRTACLPRFSASMARRLTGNETTGALLDNLYRRRYFIDRRIASDAHYQYHALFRDFLRAHTEYALPPLERQQLAQQSAWILEEHDDYEAAFKLYGQAEDWESAARLILTRAPVLVDQGRWQTLEQWINALPRRTVEDSPWLMFWIGACRAQINPAAGRTMLEQVCAVCRRTGRGRPGAERGGRDRKLLCRLGRLHCNRSVD
;
A
#
# COMPACT_ATOMS: atom_id res chain seq x y z
N MET A 1 -50.90 -47.63 -2.82
CA MET A 1 -50.92 -47.20 -1.42
C MET A 1 -49.66 -47.77 -0.78
N LEU A 2 -48.67 -46.90 -0.50
CA LEU A 2 -47.57 -47.06 0.49
C LEU A 2 -46.58 -48.23 0.19
N MET A 3 -45.28 -48.23 0.46
CA MET A 3 -44.28 -47.35 1.08
C MET A 3 -42.92 -48.05 0.75
N GLU A 4 -41.90 -47.28 0.37
CA GLU A 4 -40.56 -47.25 1.01
C GLU A 4 -39.67 -48.48 0.81
N ASP A 5 -38.56 -48.28 0.09
CA ASP A 5 -37.20 -48.60 0.57
C ASP A 5 -36.19 -47.99 -0.42
N ALA A 6 -35.88 -46.71 -0.22
CA ALA A 6 -34.76 -46.06 -0.87
C ALA A 6 -33.53 -46.26 0.02
N GLU A 7 -32.68 -47.21 -0.37
CA GLU A 7 -31.39 -47.46 0.27
C GLU A 7 -30.60 -46.15 0.39
N MET A 8 -30.39 -45.74 1.64
CA MET A 8 -29.50 -44.67 2.02
C MET A 8 -28.09 -45.00 1.52
N ARG A 9 -27.68 -44.30 0.46
CA ARG A 9 -26.29 -44.20 0.04
C ARG A 9 -25.54 -43.47 1.16
N LYS A 10 -25.00 -44.25 2.10
CA LYS A 10 -24.04 -43.78 3.10
C LYS A 10 -22.87 -43.19 2.33
N THR A 11 -22.84 -41.86 2.26
CA THR A 11 -21.65 -41.16 1.81
C THR A 11 -20.79 -41.09 3.07
N GLU A 12 -19.92 -42.08 3.25
CA GLU A 12 -18.87 -42.01 4.25
C GLU A 12 -18.06 -40.73 4.01
N PRO A 13 -17.84 -39.87 5.02
CA PRO A 13 -16.91 -38.79 4.87
C PRO A 13 -15.52 -39.43 4.78
N ALA A 14 -14.90 -39.34 3.61
CA ALA A 14 -13.49 -39.65 3.44
C ALA A 14 -12.70 -38.71 4.36
N ALA A 15 -12.35 -39.22 5.53
CA ALA A 15 -11.42 -38.58 6.45
C ALA A 15 -10.07 -38.48 5.75
N GLN A 16 -9.71 -37.27 5.33
CA GLN A 16 -8.34 -36.95 4.93
C GLN A 16 -7.58 -36.53 6.20
N ASP A 17 -7.06 -37.53 6.91
CA ASP A 17 -6.11 -37.32 8.00
C ASP A 17 -4.78 -36.81 7.41
N GLY A 18 -4.43 -35.57 7.78
CA GLY A 18 -3.22 -34.88 7.33
C GLY A 18 -3.39 -33.40 6.97
N ALA A 19 -4.56 -32.81 7.17
CA ALA A 19 -4.75 -31.38 6.91
C ALA A 19 -3.90 -30.56 7.89
N THR A 20 -2.89 -29.85 7.38
CA THR A 20 -2.14 -28.88 8.17
C THR A 20 -3.10 -27.83 8.73
N PRO A 21 -2.79 -27.17 9.87
CA PRO A 21 -3.60 -26.07 10.39
C PRO A 21 -3.91 -24.99 9.34
N GLN A 22 -3.00 -24.82 8.36
CA GLN A 22 -3.16 -23.91 7.24
C GLN A 22 -4.15 -24.43 6.18
N ALA A 23 -4.07 -25.71 5.79
CA ALA A 23 -5.05 -26.30 4.86
C ALA A 23 -6.48 -26.28 5.43
N LEU A 24 -6.62 -26.52 6.75
CA LEU A 24 -7.90 -26.37 7.44
C LEU A 24 -8.39 -24.93 7.40
N PHE A 25 -7.52 -23.95 7.66
CA PHE A 25 -7.88 -22.53 7.57
C PHE A 25 -8.34 -22.14 6.17
N ASP A 26 -7.61 -22.54 5.13
CA ASP A 26 -7.93 -22.21 3.74
C ASP A 26 -9.29 -22.81 3.33
N TYR A 27 -9.59 -24.03 3.80
CA TYR A 27 -10.90 -24.64 3.61
C TYR A 27 -12.02 -23.83 4.29
N PHE A 28 -11.87 -23.48 5.58
CA PHE A 28 -12.87 -22.69 6.29
C PHE A 28 -13.07 -21.29 5.69
N ALA A 29 -11.97 -20.62 5.32
CA ALA A 29 -12.02 -19.32 4.69
C ALA A 29 -12.76 -19.40 3.34
N SER A 30 -12.52 -20.45 2.56
CA SER A 30 -13.21 -20.70 1.28
C SER A 30 -14.72 -20.94 1.48
N GLU A 31 -15.11 -21.76 2.45
CA GLU A 31 -16.53 -22.02 2.76
C GLU A 31 -17.26 -20.75 3.24
N ILE A 32 -16.61 -19.97 4.11
CA ILE A 32 -17.17 -18.69 4.60
C ILE A 32 -17.30 -17.69 3.45
N PHE A 33 -16.29 -17.62 2.58
CA PHE A 33 -16.32 -16.74 1.42
C PHE A 33 -17.42 -17.13 0.42
N ALA A 34 -17.57 -18.43 0.13
CA ALA A 34 -18.58 -18.93 -0.80
C ALA A 34 -20.01 -18.66 -0.32
N ARG A 35 -20.26 -18.73 1.00
CA ARG A 35 -21.58 -18.49 1.61
C ARG A 35 -21.90 -17.02 1.86
N ALA A 36 -20.92 -16.12 1.72
CA ALA A 36 -21.13 -14.69 1.92
C ALA A 36 -22.02 -14.09 0.82
N SER A 37 -22.75 -13.03 1.17
CA SER A 37 -23.50 -12.23 0.20
C SER A 37 -22.55 -11.54 -0.78
N ALA A 38 -23.08 -11.12 -1.94
CA ALA A 38 -22.29 -10.40 -2.94
C ALA A 38 -21.63 -9.13 -2.36
N ASP A 39 -22.38 -8.34 -1.59
CA ASP A 39 -21.87 -7.12 -0.93
C ASP A 39 -20.71 -7.40 0.02
N LEU A 40 -20.76 -8.52 0.75
CA LEU A 40 -19.71 -8.88 1.69
C LEU A 40 -18.45 -9.39 0.99
N ARG A 41 -18.61 -10.15 -0.10
CA ARG A 41 -17.46 -10.56 -0.94
C ARG A 41 -16.79 -9.35 -1.57
N GLU A 42 -17.57 -8.42 -2.11
CA GLU A 42 -17.05 -7.17 -2.67
C GLU A 42 -16.30 -6.36 -1.62
N LEU A 43 -16.87 -6.22 -0.42
CA LEU A 43 -16.20 -5.56 0.70
C LEU A 43 -14.84 -6.20 1.00
N TRP A 44 -14.79 -7.53 1.14
CA TRP A 44 -13.54 -8.24 1.42
C TRP A 44 -12.51 -8.07 0.31
N VAL A 45 -12.89 -8.26 -0.95
CA VAL A 45 -11.99 -8.13 -2.10
C VAL A 45 -11.44 -6.70 -2.21
N ARG A 46 -12.29 -5.68 -2.10
CA ARG A 46 -11.89 -4.28 -2.21
C ARG A 46 -11.01 -3.81 -1.06
N THR A 47 -11.17 -4.35 0.14
CA THR A 47 -10.43 -3.91 1.34
C THR A 47 -9.24 -4.80 1.70
N ALA A 48 -9.06 -5.95 1.04
CA ALA A 48 -8.00 -6.93 1.33
C ALA A 48 -6.57 -6.35 1.24
N CYS A 49 -6.36 -5.36 0.37
CA CYS A 49 -5.06 -4.73 0.17
C CYS A 49 -4.69 -3.72 1.27
N LEU A 50 -5.67 -3.28 2.07
CA LEU A 50 -5.47 -2.31 3.14
C LEU A 50 -4.99 -3.04 4.41
N PRO A 51 -3.85 -2.64 5.02
CA PRO A 51 -3.37 -3.26 6.24
C PRO A 51 -4.29 -2.99 7.44
N ARG A 52 -4.92 -1.81 7.45
CA ARG A 52 -5.90 -1.30 8.40
C ARG A 52 -6.76 -0.27 7.67
N PHE A 53 -8.03 -0.15 8.06
CA PHE A 53 -8.92 0.79 7.38
C PHE A 53 -10.10 1.20 8.25
N SER A 54 -10.65 2.39 8.02
CA SER A 54 -11.90 2.84 8.64
C SER A 54 -13.11 2.49 7.77
N ALA A 55 -14.31 2.64 8.34
CA ALA A 55 -15.54 2.47 7.57
C ALA A 55 -15.67 3.49 6.41
N SER A 56 -15.05 4.67 6.52
CA SER A 56 -15.05 5.67 5.45
C SER A 56 -14.14 5.26 4.29
N MET A 57 -12.95 4.71 4.59
CA MET A 57 -12.05 4.14 3.57
C MET A 57 -12.74 2.99 2.82
N ALA A 58 -13.35 2.06 3.55
CA ALA A 58 -14.05 0.92 2.95
C ALA A 58 -15.25 1.37 2.08
N ARG A 59 -16.00 2.40 2.52
CA ARG A 59 -17.08 3.00 1.73
C ARG A 59 -16.58 3.57 0.40
N ARG A 60 -15.47 4.30 0.41
CA ARG A 60 -14.90 4.87 -0.81
C ARG A 60 -14.44 3.80 -1.81
N LEU A 61 -13.93 2.67 -1.34
CA LEU A 61 -13.47 1.58 -2.21
C LEU A 61 -14.60 0.71 -2.75
N THR A 62 -15.67 0.52 -1.96
CA THR A 62 -16.81 -0.32 -2.35
C THR A 62 -17.92 0.45 -3.05
N GLY A 63 -18.01 1.77 -2.85
CA GLY A 63 -19.14 2.59 -3.28
C GLY A 63 -20.46 2.27 -2.55
N ASN A 64 -20.44 1.40 -1.53
CA ASN A 64 -21.64 0.93 -0.85
C ASN A 64 -21.83 1.64 0.49
N GLU A 65 -22.90 2.42 0.63
CA GLU A 65 -23.21 3.16 1.86
C GLU A 65 -23.45 2.25 3.09
N THR A 66 -23.87 1.01 2.86
CA THR A 66 -24.14 0.03 3.93
C THR A 66 -22.86 -0.65 4.47
N THR A 67 -21.69 -0.36 3.88
CA THR A 67 -20.39 -0.95 4.26
C THR A 67 -20.08 -0.80 5.75
N GLY A 68 -20.45 0.31 6.39
CA GLY A 68 -20.27 0.47 7.84
C GLY A 68 -21.04 -0.57 8.66
N ALA A 69 -22.31 -0.84 8.29
CA ALA A 69 -23.14 -1.83 8.96
C ALA A 69 -22.63 -3.27 8.72
N LEU A 70 -22.10 -3.55 7.52
CA LEU A 70 -21.47 -4.83 7.20
C LEU A 70 -20.22 -5.06 8.08
N LEU A 71 -19.34 -4.07 8.21
CA LEU A 71 -18.15 -4.16 9.06
C LEU A 71 -18.50 -4.37 10.54
N ASP A 72 -19.51 -3.66 11.05
CA ASP A 72 -19.98 -3.86 12.41
C ASP A 72 -20.59 -5.24 12.63
N ASN A 73 -21.29 -5.79 11.63
CA ASN A 73 -21.82 -7.15 11.68
C ASN A 73 -20.68 -8.18 11.72
N LEU A 74 -19.67 -8.03 10.86
CA LEU A 74 -18.49 -8.90 10.84
C LEU A 74 -17.76 -8.88 12.19
N TYR A 75 -17.57 -7.70 12.76
CA TYR A 75 -16.92 -7.54 14.06
C TYR A 75 -17.72 -8.21 15.18
N ARG A 76 -19.05 -7.98 15.24
CA ARG A 76 -19.92 -8.60 16.26
C ARG A 76 -19.94 -10.12 16.17
N ARG A 77 -19.88 -10.66 14.95
CA ARG A 77 -19.82 -12.12 14.70
C ARG A 77 -18.41 -12.69 14.80
N ARG A 78 -17.40 -11.85 15.12
CA ARG A 78 -15.97 -12.19 15.18
C ARG A 78 -15.44 -12.91 13.93
N TYR A 79 -15.88 -12.46 12.76
CA TYR A 79 -15.41 -12.98 11.47
C TYR A 79 -14.05 -12.41 11.10
N PHE A 80 -13.01 -13.02 11.66
CA PHE A 80 -11.60 -12.75 11.37
C PHE A 80 -11.20 -11.26 11.26
N ILE A 81 -11.89 -10.39 12.00
CA ILE A 81 -11.73 -8.94 11.95
C ILE A 81 -11.68 -8.42 13.38
N ASP A 82 -10.65 -7.62 13.64
CA ASP A 82 -10.50 -6.86 14.88
C ASP A 82 -10.86 -5.41 14.64
N ARG A 83 -11.35 -4.76 15.70
CA ARG A 83 -11.63 -3.32 15.71
C ARG A 83 -10.83 -2.66 16.81
N ARG A 84 -10.02 -1.67 16.46
CA ARG A 84 -9.34 -0.78 17.41
C ARG A 84 -10.11 0.53 17.48
N ILE A 85 -10.48 0.92 18.69
CA ILE A 85 -11.23 2.16 18.94
C ILE A 85 -10.21 3.27 19.20
N ALA A 86 -10.12 4.21 18.26
CA ALA A 86 -9.44 5.49 18.43
C ALA A 86 -10.46 6.61 18.12
N SER A 87 -10.00 7.80 17.68
CA SER A 87 -10.87 8.88 17.22
C SER A 87 -11.73 8.48 16.01
N ASP A 88 -11.26 7.54 15.19
CA ASP A 88 -12.05 6.80 14.21
C ASP A 88 -11.84 5.29 14.42
N ALA A 89 -12.86 4.48 14.17
CA ALA A 89 -12.77 3.04 14.37
C ALA A 89 -11.99 2.41 13.21
N HIS A 90 -10.86 1.78 13.52
CA HIS A 90 -10.05 1.07 12.54
C HIS A 90 -10.28 -0.43 12.62
N TYR A 91 -10.58 -1.01 11.47
CA TYR A 91 -10.73 -2.44 11.27
C TYR A 91 -9.44 -3.03 10.70
N GLN A 92 -9.13 -4.24 11.13
CA GLN A 92 -8.00 -5.01 10.66
C GLN A 92 -8.41 -6.47 10.54
N TYR A 93 -8.21 -7.07 9.36
CA TYR A 93 -8.35 -8.50 9.20
C TYR A 93 -7.21 -9.24 9.89
N HIS A 94 -7.49 -10.41 10.46
CA HIS A 94 -6.44 -11.31 10.92
C HIS A 94 -5.53 -11.70 9.74
N ALA A 95 -4.23 -11.90 10.02
CA ALA A 95 -3.20 -12.07 8.99
C ALA A 95 -3.53 -13.16 7.96
N LEU A 96 -3.89 -14.37 8.43
CA LEU A 96 -4.24 -15.49 7.56
C LEU A 96 -5.46 -15.18 6.68
N PHE A 97 -6.47 -14.51 7.23
CA PHE A 97 -7.66 -14.17 6.46
C PHE A 97 -7.35 -13.10 5.41
N ARG A 98 -6.54 -12.11 5.75
CA ARG A 98 -6.08 -11.11 4.78
C ARG A 98 -5.28 -11.74 3.65
N ASP A 99 -4.39 -12.68 3.96
CA ASP A 99 -3.58 -13.36 2.95
C ASP A 99 -4.45 -14.23 2.03
N PHE A 100 -5.43 -14.94 2.60
CA PHE A 100 -6.48 -15.62 1.83
C PHE A 100 -7.24 -14.66 0.90
N LEU A 101 -7.70 -13.52 1.41
CA LEU A 101 -8.42 -12.53 0.62
C LEU A 101 -7.57 -11.93 -0.51
N ARG A 102 -6.27 -11.68 -0.25
CA ARG A 102 -5.34 -11.18 -1.27
C ARG A 102 -5.15 -12.20 -2.39
N ALA A 103 -4.91 -13.47 -2.05
CA ALA A 103 -4.84 -14.54 -3.03
C ALA A 103 -6.15 -14.66 -3.82
N HIS A 104 -7.30 -14.60 -3.15
CA HIS A 104 -8.59 -14.64 -3.82
C HIS A 104 -8.81 -13.44 -4.76
N THR A 105 -8.39 -12.25 -4.36
CA THR A 105 -8.45 -11.03 -5.19
C THR A 105 -7.59 -11.16 -6.45
N GLU A 106 -6.44 -11.81 -6.35
CA GLU A 106 -5.58 -12.10 -7.51
C GLU A 106 -6.28 -13.02 -8.51
N TYR A 107 -7.04 -14.02 -8.06
CA TYR A 107 -7.80 -14.90 -8.95
C TYR A 107 -9.11 -14.28 -9.47
N ALA A 108 -9.80 -13.49 -8.65
CA ALA A 108 -11.14 -12.99 -8.95
C ALA A 108 -11.14 -11.77 -9.87
N LEU A 109 -10.12 -10.90 -9.77
CA LEU A 109 -10.09 -9.64 -10.51
C LEU A 109 -9.12 -9.69 -11.70
N PRO A 110 -9.50 -9.16 -12.87
CA PRO A 110 -8.60 -8.94 -13.99
C PRO A 110 -7.40 -8.06 -13.60
N PRO A 111 -6.23 -8.20 -14.24
CA PRO A 111 -5.03 -7.43 -13.91
C PRO A 111 -5.25 -5.91 -13.86
N LEU A 112 -6.01 -5.36 -14.81
CA LEU A 112 -6.32 -3.93 -14.88
C LEU A 112 -7.16 -3.45 -13.67
N GLU A 113 -8.16 -4.23 -13.26
CA GLU A 113 -9.00 -3.89 -12.11
C GLU A 113 -8.20 -3.96 -10.80
N ARG A 114 -7.30 -4.94 -10.67
CA ARG A 114 -6.38 -5.02 -9.53
C ARG A 114 -5.45 -3.81 -9.46
N GLN A 115 -4.93 -3.38 -10.61
CA GLN A 115 -4.08 -2.19 -10.70
C GLN A 115 -4.84 -0.94 -10.23
N GLN A 116 -6.06 -0.74 -10.75
CA GLN A 116 -6.93 0.38 -10.35
C GLN A 116 -7.27 0.34 -8.87
N LEU A 117 -7.60 -0.84 -8.33
CA LEU A 117 -7.90 -1.02 -6.92
C LEU A 117 -6.69 -0.69 -6.03
N ALA A 118 -5.50 -1.15 -6.41
CA ALA A 118 -4.26 -0.83 -5.70
C ALA A 118 -3.97 0.68 -5.74
N GLN A 119 -4.15 1.33 -6.88
CA GLN A 119 -3.97 2.77 -7.04
C GLN A 119 -4.94 3.58 -6.17
N GLN A 120 -6.24 3.25 -6.22
CA GLN A 120 -7.28 3.86 -5.38
C GLN A 120 -6.99 3.69 -3.89
N SER A 121 -6.59 2.49 -3.50
CA SER A 121 -6.24 2.18 -2.11
C SER A 121 -5.00 2.92 -1.64
N ALA A 122 -4.00 3.09 -2.52
CA ALA A 122 -2.81 3.88 -2.24
C ALA A 122 -3.14 5.35 -1.96
N TRP A 123 -3.97 5.99 -2.81
CA TRP A 123 -4.42 7.36 -2.58
C TRP A 123 -5.18 7.53 -1.26
N ILE A 124 -6.09 6.59 -0.96
CA ILE A 124 -6.84 6.63 0.30
C ILE A 124 -5.90 6.53 1.50
N LEU A 125 -4.88 5.66 1.44
CA LEU A 125 -3.88 5.52 2.52
C LEU A 125 -3.03 6.77 2.68
N GLU A 126 -2.65 7.41 1.57
CA GLU A 126 -1.89 8.66 1.59
C GLU A 126 -2.68 9.78 2.27
N GLU A 127 -3.98 9.90 1.98
CA GLU A 127 -4.87 10.88 2.64
C GLU A 127 -5.03 10.63 4.15
N HIS A 128 -4.78 9.40 4.61
CA HIS A 128 -4.84 9.01 6.02
C HIS A 128 -3.44 8.84 6.64
N ASP A 129 -2.41 9.45 6.04
CA ASP A 129 -1.02 9.49 6.53
C ASP A 129 -0.31 8.11 6.64
N ASP A 130 -0.86 7.04 6.07
CA ASP A 130 -0.20 5.72 6.01
C ASP A 130 0.68 5.61 4.75
N TYR A 131 1.68 6.48 4.68
CA TYR A 131 2.55 6.66 3.51
C TYR A 131 3.35 5.40 3.13
N GLU A 132 3.72 4.57 4.11
CA GLU A 132 4.43 3.31 3.86
C GLU A 132 3.55 2.28 3.16
N ALA A 133 2.31 2.15 3.61
CA ALA A 133 1.34 1.28 2.95
C ALA A 133 0.97 1.82 1.57
N ALA A 134 0.79 3.14 1.44
CA ALA A 134 0.51 3.80 0.16
C ALA A 134 1.64 3.54 -0.86
N PHE A 135 2.91 3.73 -0.47
CA PHE A 135 4.06 3.49 -1.35
C PHE A 135 4.10 2.05 -1.89
N LYS A 136 3.84 1.06 -1.02
CA LYS A 136 3.79 -0.35 -1.43
C LYS A 136 2.69 -0.61 -2.46
N LEU A 137 1.51 0.00 -2.29
CA LEU A 137 0.40 -0.16 -3.23
C LEU A 137 0.64 0.56 -4.56
N TYR A 138 1.29 1.73 -4.55
CA TYR A 138 1.71 2.36 -5.81
C TYR A 138 2.70 1.48 -6.60
N GLY A 139 3.63 0.82 -5.91
CA GLY A 139 4.52 -0.15 -6.54
C GLY A 139 3.79 -1.37 -7.12
N GLN A 140 2.79 -1.91 -6.41
CA GLN A 140 1.94 -3.00 -6.91
C GLN A 140 1.09 -2.58 -8.12
N ALA A 141 0.66 -1.33 -8.16
CA ALA A 141 -0.07 -0.75 -9.27
C ALA A 141 0.84 -0.30 -10.43
N GLU A 142 2.16 -0.42 -10.30
CA GLU A 142 3.14 0.16 -11.22
C GLU A 142 2.90 1.67 -11.50
N ASP A 143 2.28 2.38 -10.55
CA ASP A 143 2.04 3.82 -10.62
C ASP A 143 3.29 4.57 -10.11
N TRP A 144 4.33 4.54 -10.94
CA TRP A 144 5.63 5.12 -10.62
C TRP A 144 5.59 6.65 -10.51
N GLU A 145 4.64 7.29 -11.18
CA GLU A 145 4.44 8.75 -11.09
C GLU A 145 3.93 9.14 -9.70
N SER A 146 2.88 8.48 -9.22
CA SER A 146 2.38 8.73 -7.86
C SER A 146 3.37 8.31 -6.78
N ALA A 147 4.09 7.20 -6.97
CA ALA A 147 5.15 6.77 -6.05
C ALA A 147 6.28 7.81 -5.95
N ALA A 148 6.74 8.34 -7.09
CA ALA A 148 7.76 9.39 -7.13
C ALA A 148 7.26 10.68 -6.46
N ARG A 149 6.04 11.12 -6.75
CA ARG A 149 5.42 12.28 -6.10
C ARG A 149 5.36 12.13 -4.58
N LEU A 150 4.95 10.95 -4.09
CA LEU A 150 4.89 10.64 -2.67
C LEU A 150 6.29 10.71 -2.03
N ILE A 151 7.30 10.08 -2.65
CA ILE A 151 8.69 10.16 -2.19
C ILE A 151 9.14 11.61 -2.07
N LEU A 152 8.97 12.41 -3.12
CA LEU A 152 9.44 13.80 -3.13
C LEU A 152 8.77 14.67 -2.06
N THR A 153 7.49 14.41 -1.79
CA THR A 153 6.73 15.09 -0.74
C THR A 153 7.20 14.68 0.66
N ARG A 154 7.52 13.40 0.86
CA ARG A 154 7.88 12.85 2.18
C ARG A 154 9.38 12.85 2.49
N ALA A 155 10.24 12.99 1.49
CA ALA A 155 11.69 12.92 1.63
C ALA A 155 12.26 13.89 2.69
N PRO A 156 11.85 15.18 2.77
CA PRO A 156 12.32 16.08 3.82
C PRO A 156 12.02 15.57 5.22
N VAL A 157 10.78 15.08 5.43
CA VAL A 157 10.31 14.59 6.73
C VAL A 157 11.05 13.30 7.11
N LEU A 158 11.24 12.39 6.16
CA LEU A 158 11.99 11.15 6.40
C LEU A 158 13.45 11.44 6.77
N VAL A 159 14.10 12.39 6.10
CA VAL A 159 15.48 12.76 6.42
C VAL A 159 15.59 13.44 7.79
N ASP A 160 14.68 14.36 8.10
CA ASP A 160 14.62 15.03 9.41
C ASP A 160 14.43 14.03 10.56
N GLN A 161 13.66 12.96 10.32
CA GLN A 161 13.47 11.85 11.25
C GLN A 161 14.62 10.84 11.26
N GLY A 162 15.70 11.06 10.50
CA GLY A 162 16.83 10.12 10.39
C GLY A 162 16.50 8.83 9.62
N ARG A 163 15.36 8.76 8.94
CA ARG A 163 14.88 7.58 8.18
C ARG A 163 15.42 7.53 6.75
N TRP A 164 16.70 7.85 6.56
CA TRP A 164 17.35 7.87 5.26
C TRP A 164 17.40 6.49 4.58
N GLN A 165 17.46 5.40 5.36
CA GLN A 165 17.38 4.02 4.84
C GLN A 165 16.02 3.73 4.19
N THR A 166 14.92 4.17 4.83
CA THR A 166 13.58 4.02 4.24
C THR A 166 13.47 4.80 2.94
N LEU A 167 13.97 6.05 2.92
CA LEU A 167 13.96 6.88 1.73
C LEU A 167 14.79 6.26 0.58
N GLU A 168 15.99 5.75 0.89
CA GLU A 168 16.82 5.05 -0.10
C GLU A 168 16.13 3.80 -0.64
N GLN A 169 15.51 2.98 0.23
CA GLN A 169 14.74 1.81 -0.19
C GLN A 169 13.59 2.18 -1.13
N TRP A 170 12.86 3.25 -0.82
CA TRP A 170 11.76 3.71 -1.68
C TRP A 170 12.26 4.18 -3.04
N ILE A 171 13.33 4.99 -3.09
CA ILE A 171 13.89 5.46 -4.37
C ILE A 171 14.44 4.28 -5.19
N ASN A 172 15.13 3.33 -4.56
CA ASN A 172 15.68 2.16 -5.24
C ASN A 172 14.62 1.18 -5.75
N ALA A 173 13.38 1.23 -5.22
CA ALA A 173 12.26 0.43 -5.70
C ALA A 173 11.62 0.99 -6.98
N LEU A 174 11.89 2.27 -7.33
CA LEU A 174 11.42 2.85 -8.58
C LEU A 174 12.22 2.33 -9.79
N PRO A 175 11.62 2.30 -11.00
CA PRO A 175 12.35 2.07 -12.23
C PRO A 175 13.47 3.11 -12.40
N ARG A 176 14.65 2.67 -12.87
CA ARG A 176 15.81 3.55 -13.06
C ARG A 176 15.49 4.79 -13.88
N ARG A 177 14.70 4.62 -14.94
CA ARG A 177 14.25 5.70 -15.82
C ARG A 177 13.48 6.79 -15.04
N THR A 178 12.58 6.41 -14.14
CA THR A 178 11.82 7.35 -13.30
C THR A 178 12.74 8.16 -12.39
N VAL A 179 13.79 7.53 -11.85
CA VAL A 179 14.78 8.20 -10.99
C VAL A 179 15.65 9.15 -11.81
N GLU A 180 16.16 8.69 -12.97
CA GLU A 180 17.04 9.46 -13.85
C GLU A 180 16.33 10.67 -14.50
N ASP A 181 15.05 10.52 -14.81
CA ASP A 181 14.21 11.60 -15.37
C ASP A 181 13.87 12.70 -14.35
N SER A 182 14.06 12.42 -13.04
CA SER A 182 13.79 13.34 -11.93
C SER A 182 15.06 13.77 -11.19
N PRO A 183 15.57 14.98 -11.44
CA PRO A 183 16.74 15.50 -10.73
C PRO A 183 16.57 15.54 -9.21
N TRP A 184 15.35 15.69 -8.70
CA TRP A 184 15.09 15.70 -7.26
C TRP A 184 15.17 14.32 -6.63
N LEU A 185 14.71 13.26 -7.32
CA LEU A 185 14.93 11.90 -6.83
C LEU A 185 16.42 11.57 -6.79
N MET A 186 17.17 11.97 -7.82
CA MET A 186 18.64 11.85 -7.84
C MET A 186 19.32 12.62 -6.70
N PHE A 187 18.84 13.82 -6.38
CA PHE A 187 19.32 14.59 -5.24
C PHE A 187 19.12 13.83 -3.93
N TRP A 188 17.91 13.32 -3.68
CA TRP A 188 17.58 12.64 -2.43
C TRP A 188 18.34 11.33 -2.25
N ILE A 189 18.52 10.52 -3.31
CA ILE A 189 19.34 9.31 -3.22
C ILE A 189 20.82 9.65 -2.96
N GLY A 190 21.33 10.73 -3.56
CA GLY A 190 22.68 11.24 -3.27
C GLY A 190 22.83 11.70 -1.82
N ALA A 191 21.83 12.40 -1.29
CA ALA A 191 21.78 12.83 0.10
C ALA A 191 21.72 11.64 1.08
N CYS A 192 20.94 10.59 0.78
CA CYS A 192 20.93 9.36 1.59
C CYS A 192 22.30 8.68 1.60
N ARG A 193 22.94 8.52 0.44
CA ARG A 193 24.24 7.85 0.31
C ARG A 193 25.39 8.63 0.96
N ALA A 194 25.29 9.96 1.00
CA ALA A 194 26.24 10.82 1.70
C ALA A 194 26.34 10.49 3.21
N GLN A 195 25.29 9.90 3.81
CA GLN A 195 25.29 9.50 5.22
C GLN A 195 26.22 8.32 5.51
N ILE A 196 26.42 7.43 4.53
CA ILE A 196 27.32 6.27 4.66
C ILE A 196 28.70 6.60 4.07
N ASN A 197 28.73 7.22 2.89
CA ASN A 197 29.95 7.58 2.18
C ASN A 197 29.85 9.03 1.70
N PRO A 198 30.36 9.99 2.48
CA PRO A 198 30.29 11.41 2.16
C PRO A 198 30.92 11.76 0.80
N ALA A 199 32.01 11.10 0.41
CA ALA A 199 32.70 11.37 -0.85
C ALA A 199 31.85 10.93 -2.05
N ALA A 200 31.28 9.72 -2.01
CA ALA A 200 30.41 9.22 -3.08
C ALA A 200 29.10 10.03 -3.19
N GLY A 201 28.53 10.42 -2.05
CA GLY A 201 27.35 11.28 -2.00
C GLY A 201 27.60 12.67 -2.61
N ARG A 202 28.74 13.30 -2.29
CA ARG A 202 29.13 14.61 -2.86
C ARG A 202 29.23 14.56 -4.38
N THR A 203 29.92 13.57 -4.95
CA THR A 203 30.03 13.41 -6.41
C THR A 203 28.65 13.31 -7.08
N MET A 204 27.72 12.57 -6.48
CA MET A 204 26.37 12.43 -7.01
C MET A 204 25.57 13.74 -6.93
N LEU A 205 25.68 14.47 -5.81
CA LEU A 205 25.03 15.77 -5.65
C LEU A 205 25.59 16.82 -6.62
N GLU A 206 26.89 16.82 -6.90
CA GLU A 206 27.53 17.68 -7.88
C GLU A 206 27.02 17.42 -9.30
N GLN A 207 26.90 16.14 -9.68
CA GLN A 207 26.33 15.73 -10.97
C GLN A 207 24.89 16.24 -11.13
N VAL A 208 24.06 16.07 -10.09
CA VAL A 208 22.68 16.57 -10.09
C VAL A 208 22.63 18.09 -10.22
N CYS A 209 23.47 18.81 -9.49
CA CYS A 209 23.58 20.27 -9.60
C CYS A 209 23.99 20.72 -11.01
N ALA A 210 24.89 19.97 -11.67
CA ALA A 210 25.30 20.24 -13.04
C ALA A 210 24.18 19.98 -14.06
N VAL A 211 23.36 18.95 -13.86
CA VAL A 211 22.18 18.64 -14.69
C VAL A 211 21.09 19.69 -14.51
N CYS A 212 20.78 20.07 -13.27
CA CYS A 212 19.82 21.12 -12.93
C CYS A 212 20.17 22.47 -13.55
N ARG A 213 21.46 22.83 -13.56
CA ARG A 213 21.97 24.07 -14.18
C ARG A 213 21.83 24.06 -15.70
N ARG A 214 22.09 22.92 -16.35
CA ARG A 214 21.99 22.77 -17.82
C ARG A 214 20.55 22.73 -18.34
N THR A 215 19.65 22.08 -17.61
CA THR A 215 18.28 21.80 -18.07
C THR A 215 17.25 22.82 -17.60
N GLY A 216 17.60 23.70 -16.66
CA GLY A 216 16.63 24.61 -16.02
C GLY A 216 15.59 23.92 -15.13
N ARG A 217 15.60 22.57 -15.07
CA ARG A 217 14.71 21.73 -14.24
C ARG A 217 15.02 21.82 -12.73
N GLY A 218 16.07 22.56 -12.36
CA GLY A 218 16.44 22.82 -10.97
C GLY A 218 15.59 23.87 -10.24
N ARG A 219 14.56 24.46 -10.89
CA ARG A 219 13.61 25.31 -10.18
C ARG A 219 12.61 24.44 -9.41
N PRO A 220 12.52 24.55 -8.07
CA PRO A 220 11.49 23.88 -7.29
C PRO A 220 10.13 24.50 -7.64
N GLY A 221 9.45 23.97 -8.66
CA GLY A 221 8.19 24.56 -9.09
C GLY A 221 7.55 24.07 -10.38
N ALA A 222 7.99 22.99 -11.03
CA ALA A 222 7.30 22.47 -12.22
C ALA A 222 6.23 21.40 -11.92
N GLU A 223 6.26 20.78 -10.73
CA GLU A 223 5.27 19.77 -10.33
C GLU A 223 4.32 20.36 -9.27
N ARG A 224 3.01 20.22 -9.54
CA ARG A 224 1.93 21.02 -8.94
C ARG A 224 1.71 20.69 -7.46
N GLY A 225 1.89 21.66 -6.55
CA GLY A 225 1.51 21.54 -5.13
C GLY A 225 2.08 22.66 -4.25
N GLY A 226 1.23 23.62 -3.82
CA GLY A 226 1.64 24.98 -3.45
C GLY A 226 2.04 25.31 -2.02
N ARG A 227 2.41 24.39 -1.12
CA ARG A 227 2.76 24.74 0.28
C ARG A 227 4.12 24.25 0.81
N ASP A 228 4.68 23.15 0.31
CA ASP A 228 6.03 22.67 0.71
C ASP A 228 7.21 23.38 0.02
N ARG A 229 6.87 24.36 -0.83
CA ARG A 229 7.75 25.07 -1.77
C ARG A 229 8.93 25.82 -1.13
N LYS A 230 8.77 26.29 0.13
CA LYS A 230 9.79 27.08 0.83
C LYS A 230 10.77 26.24 1.67
N LEU A 231 10.36 25.04 2.12
CA LEU A 231 11.21 24.17 2.94
C LEU A 231 12.25 23.43 2.09
N LEU A 232 11.84 22.90 0.94
CA LEU A 232 12.72 22.20 -0.02
C LEU A 232 13.83 23.11 -0.55
N CYS A 233 13.50 24.38 -0.85
CA CYS A 233 14.47 25.42 -1.20
C CYS A 233 15.48 25.72 -0.08
N ARG A 234 15.07 25.62 1.18
CA ARG A 234 15.89 25.93 2.35
C ARG A 234 16.80 24.75 2.69
N LEU A 235 16.27 23.53 2.67
CA LEU A 235 17.04 22.30 2.94
C LEU A 235 18.04 22.00 1.81
N GLY A 236 17.66 22.17 0.55
CA GLY A 236 18.59 22.07 -0.58
C GLY A 236 19.73 23.08 -0.51
N ARG A 237 19.46 24.32 -0.08
CA ARG A 237 20.51 25.32 0.18
C ARG A 237 21.34 25.02 1.42
N LEU A 238 20.74 24.53 2.51
CA LEU A 238 21.45 24.21 3.74
C LEU A 238 22.37 23.00 3.57
N HIS A 239 21.94 21.97 2.84
CA HIS A 239 22.78 20.81 2.54
C HIS A 239 23.84 21.13 1.48
N CYS A 240 23.53 21.90 0.43
CA CYS A 240 24.57 22.35 -0.51
C CYS A 240 25.60 23.30 0.13
N ASN A 241 25.20 24.22 1.03
CA ASN A 241 26.17 25.10 1.69
C ASN A 241 27.03 24.38 2.75
N ARG A 242 26.50 23.38 3.45
CA ARG A 242 27.29 22.61 4.44
C ARG A 242 28.23 21.59 3.83
N SER A 243 28.11 21.27 2.53
CA SER A 243 29.03 20.38 1.83
C SER A 243 30.20 21.08 1.15
N VAL A 244 30.26 22.43 1.20
CA VAL A 244 31.29 23.26 0.54
C VAL A 244 32.33 23.83 1.52
N ASP A 245 32.19 23.60 2.82
CA ASP A 245 33.22 23.86 3.82
C ASP A 245 33.80 22.55 4.39
#